data_AF-A0A9P7FST9-F1
#
_entry.id   AF-A0A9P7FST9-F1
#
_cell.length_a   1.000
_cell.length_b   1.000
_cell.length_c   1.000
_cell.angle_alpha   90.00
_cell.angle_beta   90.00
_cell.angle_gamma   90.00
#
_symmetry.space_group_name_H-M   'P 1'
#
loop_
_entity.id
_entity.type
_entity.pdbx_description
1 polymer ?
#
loop_
_entity_poly.entity_id
_entity_poly.type
_entity_poly.pdbx_seq_one_letter_code
_entity_poly.pdbx_strand_id
1 'polypeptide(L)'
;MDLPLLGSRIRLAGHLGTISYIGNVDNTSGTWLGIEWDDPLRGKHDGCKDGKRYFTCRVPNSGSFIRPSANLCYGQSFLEALSSKYIEIPHGSGSQESVVLGSSHGAIVVQAVHLDKIRGKLADLGRLREVSLDNEGIARCDRPGMIRETCPIMETAFLNLTELQLNGTKMTWPEMQTVTAAMPKLRLVEMGHNSLVQLQTEDSSPTSNNTIQVINLDSNNCSDWTHIWKSLSYYKWYVLFVRHCRGALLITATSLQRLILTSNCVGAIPLPEHPQEDTVKHISLSHNKIDAWSNVDALSSWCPGLETLTLSGNPLMSWCFQCHHLIR
;
A
#
# COMPACT_ATOMS: atom_id res chain seq x y z
N MET A 1 -1.70 28.47 4.46
CA MET A 1 -1.95 27.02 4.24
C MET A 1 -0.91 26.57 3.24
N ASP A 2 -0.05 25.63 3.63
CA ASP A 2 0.87 25.01 2.68
C ASP A 2 0.06 24.31 1.58
N LEU A 3 0.46 24.53 0.33
CA LEU A 3 -0.16 23.85 -0.80
C LEU A 3 0.11 22.34 -0.67
N PRO A 4 -0.89 21.49 -0.95
CA PRO A 4 -0.69 20.05 -0.91
C PRO A 4 0.37 19.63 -1.94
N LEU A 5 0.95 18.44 -1.77
CA LEU A 5 1.88 17.90 -2.78
C LEU A 5 1.09 17.35 -3.97
N LEU A 6 1.61 17.49 -5.18
CA LEU A 6 1.10 16.73 -6.32
C LEU A 6 1.12 15.23 -5.98
N GLY A 7 0.06 14.52 -6.36
CA GLY A 7 -0.18 13.14 -5.96
C GLY A 7 -0.85 12.95 -4.60
N SER A 8 -1.04 14.01 -3.78
CA SER A 8 -1.72 13.88 -2.49
C SER A 8 -3.14 13.32 -2.67
N ARG A 9 -3.53 12.41 -1.78
CA ARG A 9 -4.91 11.91 -1.69
C ARG A 9 -5.80 12.93 -1.01
N ILE A 10 -7.02 13.03 -1.52
CA ILE A 10 -8.04 13.88 -0.95
C ILE A 10 -9.34 13.11 -0.77
N ARG A 11 -10.09 13.48 0.26
CA ARG A 11 -11.48 13.07 0.46
C ARG A 11 -12.35 14.30 0.45
N LEU A 12 -13.37 14.31 -0.39
CA LEU A 12 -14.35 15.39 -0.46
C LEU A 12 -15.75 14.80 -0.54
N ALA A 13 -16.56 15.06 0.50
CA ALA A 13 -17.93 14.55 0.62
C ALA A 13 -18.03 13.02 0.40
N GLY A 14 -17.12 12.25 1.01
CA GLY A 14 -17.08 10.79 0.89
C GLY A 14 -16.41 10.25 -0.38
N HIS A 15 -16.11 11.09 -1.37
CA HIS A 15 -15.41 10.68 -2.59
C HIS A 15 -13.91 10.84 -2.44
N LEU A 16 -13.18 9.82 -2.85
CA LEU A 16 -11.73 9.81 -2.88
C LEU A 16 -11.19 10.25 -4.24
N GLY A 17 -10.12 11.03 -4.22
CA GLY A 17 -9.41 11.45 -5.42
C GLY A 17 -7.94 11.73 -5.16
N THR A 18 -7.21 11.97 -6.23
CA THR A 18 -5.78 12.27 -6.22
C THR A 18 -5.54 13.62 -6.88
N ILE A 19 -4.69 14.46 -6.27
CA ILE A 19 -4.31 15.74 -6.86
C ILE A 19 -3.35 15.49 -8.04
N SER A 20 -3.81 15.80 -9.25
CA SER A 20 -3.06 15.67 -10.51
C SER A 20 -2.55 17.02 -11.04
N TYR A 21 -3.02 18.14 -10.50
CA TYR A 21 -2.56 19.48 -10.87
C TYR A 21 -2.70 20.45 -9.69
N ILE A 22 -1.74 21.37 -9.54
CA ILE A 22 -1.81 22.48 -8.59
C ILE A 22 -1.32 23.73 -9.31
N GLY A 23 -2.18 24.74 -9.43
CA GLY A 23 -1.80 25.99 -10.08
C GLY A 23 -2.97 26.82 -10.55
N ASN A 24 -2.67 27.89 -11.27
CA ASN A 24 -3.69 28.74 -11.86
C ASN A 24 -4.28 28.11 -13.11
N VAL A 25 -5.59 28.22 -13.25
CA VAL A 25 -6.32 27.84 -14.46
C VAL A 25 -6.66 29.12 -15.23
N ASP A 26 -6.53 29.08 -16.55
CA ASP A 26 -6.71 30.24 -17.42
C ASP A 26 -8.13 30.79 -17.26
N ASN A 27 -8.27 32.11 -17.39
CA ASN A 27 -9.52 32.84 -17.16
C ASN A 27 -10.14 32.65 -15.76
N THR A 28 -9.33 32.28 -14.76
CA THR A 28 -9.77 32.19 -13.37
C THR A 28 -8.79 32.84 -12.41
N SER A 29 -9.28 33.21 -11.23
CA SER A 29 -8.44 33.74 -10.15
C SER A 29 -8.17 32.67 -9.08
N GLY A 30 -6.97 32.74 -8.52
CA GLY A 30 -6.50 31.89 -7.43
C GLY A 30 -5.99 30.52 -7.87
N THR A 31 -5.52 29.75 -6.89
CA THR A 31 -5.01 28.39 -7.09
C THR A 31 -6.15 27.39 -7.21
N TRP A 32 -6.01 26.48 -8.17
CA TRP A 32 -6.88 25.34 -8.38
C TRP A 32 -6.13 24.04 -8.16
N LEU A 33 -6.87 23.04 -7.71
CA LEU A 33 -6.45 21.66 -7.63
C LEU A 33 -7.18 20.90 -8.75
N GLY A 34 -6.42 20.33 -9.68
CA GLY A 34 -6.95 19.32 -10.59
C GLY A 34 -6.94 17.97 -9.88
N ILE A 35 -8.10 17.35 -9.77
CA ILE A 35 -8.31 16.09 -9.07
C ILE A 35 -8.69 15.03 -10.08
N GLU A 36 -8.03 13.89 -10.06
CA GLU A 36 -8.52 12.66 -10.66
C GLU A 36 -9.29 11.87 -9.59
N TRP A 37 -10.60 11.66 -9.78
CA TRP A 37 -11.41 10.88 -8.84
C TRP A 37 -11.22 9.39 -9.07
N ASP A 38 -11.27 8.62 -7.97
CA ASP A 38 -11.26 7.17 -8.05
C ASP A 38 -12.55 6.62 -8.65
N ASP A 39 -13.68 7.26 -8.34
CA ASP A 39 -14.96 7.01 -9.01
C ASP A 39 -15.04 7.83 -10.31
N PRO A 40 -15.01 7.19 -11.49
CA PRO A 40 -15.05 7.92 -12.76
C PRO A 40 -16.34 8.72 -12.97
N LEU A 41 -17.45 8.33 -12.34
CA LEU A 41 -18.75 8.99 -12.49
C LEU A 41 -18.77 10.36 -11.80
N ARG A 42 -17.83 10.60 -10.88
CA ARG A 42 -17.75 11.81 -10.06
C ARG A 42 -16.97 12.95 -10.75
N GLY A 43 -16.20 12.63 -11.78
CA GLY A 43 -15.48 13.63 -12.56
C GLY A 43 -16.39 14.37 -13.54
N LYS A 44 -15.81 15.39 -14.19
CA LYS A 44 -16.49 16.31 -15.10
C LYS A 44 -15.74 16.49 -16.43
N HIS A 45 -14.44 16.25 -16.44
CA HIS A 45 -13.57 16.47 -17.59
C HIS A 45 -12.35 15.55 -17.53
N ASP A 46 -11.56 15.51 -18.58
CA ASP A 46 -10.35 14.68 -18.69
C ASP A 46 -9.07 15.43 -18.25
N GLY A 47 -9.20 16.66 -17.75
CA GLY A 47 -8.11 17.53 -17.33
C GLY A 47 -7.78 18.64 -18.34
N CYS A 48 -8.56 18.72 -19.43
CA CYS A 48 -8.60 19.87 -20.33
C CYS A 48 -9.64 20.90 -19.87
N LYS A 49 -9.32 22.18 -20.03
CA LYS A 49 -10.28 23.29 -19.90
C LYS A 49 -9.98 24.33 -20.99
N ASP A 50 -11.02 24.75 -21.71
CA ASP A 50 -10.93 25.77 -22.77
C ASP A 50 -9.85 25.48 -23.81
N GLY A 51 -9.68 24.21 -24.20
CA GLY A 51 -8.69 23.76 -25.18
C GLY A 51 -7.26 23.60 -24.65
N LYS A 52 -6.99 23.97 -23.40
CA LYS A 52 -5.69 23.80 -22.75
C LYS A 52 -5.71 22.61 -21.78
N ARG A 53 -4.71 21.74 -21.90
CA ARG A 53 -4.54 20.56 -21.02
C ARG A 53 -3.68 20.92 -19.81
N TYR A 54 -4.22 20.69 -18.62
CA TYR A 54 -3.53 20.90 -17.34
C TYR A 54 -3.05 19.59 -16.73
N PHE A 55 -3.85 18.53 -16.85
CA PHE A 55 -3.50 17.18 -16.47
C PHE A 55 -4.23 16.17 -17.37
N THR A 56 -3.90 14.89 -17.20
CA THR A 56 -4.55 13.79 -17.93
C THR A 56 -5.14 12.82 -16.92
N CYS A 57 -6.38 12.39 -17.18
CA CYS A 57 -7.05 11.36 -16.39
C CYS A 57 -6.85 9.99 -17.03
N ARG A 58 -6.72 8.93 -16.22
CA ARG A 58 -6.68 7.54 -16.67
C ARG A 58 -8.01 7.10 -17.27
N VAL A 59 -9.10 7.52 -16.64
CA VAL A 59 -10.45 7.29 -17.16
C VAL A 59 -10.97 8.62 -17.73
N PRO A 60 -11.46 8.65 -18.98
CA PRO A 60 -12.06 9.85 -19.54
C PRO A 60 -13.15 10.39 -18.60
N ASN A 61 -13.16 11.72 -18.42
CA ASN A 61 -14.09 12.44 -17.55
C ASN A 61 -13.97 12.17 -16.05
N SER A 62 -12.97 11.46 -15.54
CA SER A 62 -12.80 11.29 -14.08
C SER A 62 -12.16 12.50 -13.37
N GLY A 63 -11.83 13.57 -14.10
CA GLY A 63 -11.16 14.75 -13.58
C GLY A 63 -12.09 15.86 -13.08
N SER A 64 -11.66 16.67 -12.12
CA SER A 64 -12.34 17.91 -11.71
C SER A 64 -11.34 18.98 -11.26
N PHE A 65 -11.59 20.25 -11.61
CA PHE A 65 -10.94 21.37 -10.95
C PHE A 65 -11.75 21.79 -9.72
N ILE A 66 -11.10 21.78 -8.55
CA ILE A 66 -11.69 22.27 -7.30
C ILE A 66 -10.80 23.34 -6.67
N ARG A 67 -11.40 24.21 -5.88
CA ARG A 67 -10.64 25.15 -5.04
C ARG A 67 -10.23 24.47 -3.73
N PRO A 68 -9.04 24.78 -3.20
CA PRO A 68 -8.70 24.45 -1.82
C PRO A 68 -9.81 24.95 -0.88
N SER A 69 -10.31 24.08 0.00
CA SER A 69 -11.38 24.43 0.94
C SER A 69 -11.25 23.62 2.24
N ALA A 70 -11.88 24.09 3.31
CA ALA A 70 -11.88 23.38 4.60
C ALA A 70 -12.58 22.01 4.54
N ASN A 71 -13.50 21.82 3.59
CA ASN A 71 -14.20 20.54 3.38
C ASN A 71 -13.35 19.51 2.62
N LEU A 72 -12.19 19.93 2.10
CA LEU A 72 -11.26 19.05 1.41
C LEU A 72 -10.29 18.47 2.44
N CYS A 73 -10.48 17.19 2.77
CA CYS A 73 -9.56 16.48 3.65
C CYS A 73 -8.36 16.02 2.82
N TYR A 74 -7.15 16.46 3.17
CA TYR A 74 -5.91 16.05 2.52
C TYR A 74 -5.39 14.72 3.08
N GLY A 75 -6.25 13.70 3.05
CA GLY A 75 -6.07 12.40 3.73
C GLY A 75 -5.56 12.51 5.16
N GLN A 76 -5.08 11.39 5.70
CA GLN A 76 -4.49 11.32 7.03
C GLN A 76 -3.16 10.57 6.97
N SER A 77 -2.33 10.73 7.99
CA SER A 77 -1.10 9.96 8.10
C SER A 77 -1.38 8.49 8.47
N PHE A 78 -0.40 7.61 8.28
CA PHE A 78 -0.53 6.21 8.69
C PHE A 78 -0.82 6.09 10.18
N LEU A 79 -0.12 6.88 11.01
CA LEU A 79 -0.32 6.87 12.46
C LEU A 79 -1.67 7.47 12.86
N GLU A 80 -2.13 8.52 12.18
CA GLU A 80 -3.47 9.08 12.39
C GLU A 80 -4.56 8.07 12.05
N ALA A 81 -4.46 7.36 10.92
CA ALA A 81 -5.40 6.31 10.55
C ALA A 81 -5.43 5.17 11.58
N LEU A 82 -4.25 4.72 12.01
CA LEU A 82 -4.12 3.66 12.99
C LEU A 82 -4.66 4.10 14.35
N SER A 83 -4.35 5.32 14.78
CA SER A 83 -4.85 5.89 16.03
C SER A 83 -6.36 6.09 15.99
N SER A 84 -6.92 6.66 14.92
CA SER A 84 -8.36 6.87 14.83
C SER A 84 -9.12 5.55 14.84
N LYS A 85 -8.61 4.52 14.14
CA LYS A 85 -9.28 3.21 14.05
C LYS A 85 -9.14 2.35 15.30
N TYR A 86 -7.98 2.37 15.95
CA TYR A 86 -7.66 1.45 17.05
C TYR A 86 -7.51 2.12 18.42
N ILE A 87 -7.42 3.45 18.49
CA ILE A 87 -7.25 4.23 19.73
C ILE A 87 -8.47 5.12 20.00
N GLU A 88 -9.03 5.79 18.99
CA GLU A 88 -10.20 6.66 19.19
C GLU A 88 -11.52 5.89 19.22
N ILE A 89 -12.37 6.22 20.19
CA ILE A 89 -13.68 5.61 20.38
C ILE A 89 -14.67 6.34 19.45
N PRO A 90 -15.48 5.65 18.62
CA PRO A 90 -16.56 6.31 17.89
C PRO A 90 -17.50 6.94 18.91
N HIS A 91 -17.81 8.21 18.74
CA HIS A 91 -18.71 8.97 19.63
C HIS A 91 -20.10 8.33 19.71
N GLY A 92 -20.25 7.40 20.66
CA GLY A 92 -21.52 6.97 21.21
C GLY A 92 -21.88 7.89 22.37
N SER A 93 -22.95 8.66 22.17
CA SER A 93 -23.67 9.48 23.15
C SER A 93 -23.50 9.06 24.63
N GLY A 94 -23.09 10.02 25.46
CA GLY A 94 -23.61 10.22 26.82
C GLY A 94 -23.36 9.14 27.88
N SER A 95 -22.33 9.31 28.70
CA SER A 95 -22.43 9.22 30.17
C SER A 95 -21.10 9.65 30.81
N GLN A 96 -21.14 10.77 31.54
CA GLN A 96 -20.06 11.14 32.46
C GLN A 96 -20.20 10.26 33.71
N GLU A 97 -19.19 9.44 34.00
CA GLU A 97 -19.04 8.83 35.33
C GLU A 97 -17.98 9.60 36.11
N SER A 98 -18.38 10.23 37.20
CA SER A 98 -17.48 10.85 38.18
C SER A 98 -17.27 9.89 39.35
N VAL A 99 -16.02 9.55 39.67
CA VAL A 99 -15.69 8.80 40.90
C VAL A 99 -15.14 9.77 41.94
N VAL A 100 -15.83 9.87 43.08
CA VAL A 100 -15.39 10.65 44.24
C VAL A 100 -14.53 9.75 45.12
N LEU A 101 -13.23 10.01 45.18
CA LEU A 101 -12.32 9.40 46.15
C LEU A 101 -12.27 10.29 47.41
N GLY A 102 -12.99 9.88 48.44
CA GLY A 102 -13.01 10.56 49.73
C GLY A 102 -11.98 9.99 50.70
N SER A 103 -11.09 10.84 51.20
CA SER A 103 -10.55 10.70 52.55
C SER A 103 -10.53 12.07 53.20
N SER A 104 -11.47 12.26 54.13
CA SER A 104 -11.69 13.29 55.18
C SER A 104 -11.17 14.75 55.10
N HIS A 105 -10.34 15.22 54.16
CA HIS A 105 -9.83 16.60 54.15
C HIS A 105 -9.68 17.21 52.73
N GLY A 106 -10.79 17.27 51.99
CA GLY A 106 -10.89 18.02 50.75
C GLY A 106 -11.16 17.14 49.53
N ALA A 107 -12.33 17.32 48.92
CA ALA A 107 -12.70 16.65 47.69
C ALA A 107 -11.87 17.21 46.52
N ILE A 108 -10.87 16.44 46.07
CA ILE A 108 -10.21 16.70 44.79
C ILE A 108 -10.98 15.92 43.74
N VAL A 109 -11.80 16.63 42.96
CA VAL A 109 -12.42 16.08 41.76
C VAL A 109 -11.36 16.02 40.68
N VAL A 110 -10.75 14.84 40.48
CA VAL A 110 -9.86 14.63 39.33
C VAL A 110 -10.70 14.18 38.15
N GLN A 111 -10.79 15.02 37.12
CA GLN A 111 -11.30 14.61 35.80
C GLN A 111 -10.29 13.62 35.17
N ALA A 112 -10.45 12.33 35.45
CA ALA A 112 -9.73 11.30 34.71
C ALA A 112 -10.58 10.89 33.49
N VAL A 113 -10.29 11.50 32.34
CA VAL A 113 -10.97 11.15 31.08
C VAL A 113 -10.43 9.82 30.57
N HIS A 114 -11.25 8.76 30.64
CA HIS A 114 -11.21 7.54 29.80
C HIS A 114 -9.91 6.72 29.66
N LEU A 115 -8.83 7.03 30.38
CA LEU A 115 -7.54 6.34 30.23
C LEU A 115 -7.61 4.84 30.52
N ASP A 116 -8.51 4.35 31.37
CA ASP A 116 -8.52 2.92 31.73
C ASP A 116 -9.20 2.03 30.67
N LYS A 117 -10.23 2.51 29.96
CA LYS A 117 -10.82 1.82 28.79
C LYS A 117 -9.89 1.86 27.59
N ILE A 118 -9.19 2.99 27.42
CA ILE A 118 -8.10 3.19 26.46
C ILE A 118 -6.98 2.19 26.77
N ARG A 119 -6.46 2.13 28.01
CA ARG A 119 -5.43 1.17 28.44
C ARG A 119 -5.86 -0.30 28.29
N GLY A 120 -7.12 -0.63 28.54
CA GLY A 120 -7.64 -1.98 28.33
C GLY A 120 -7.64 -2.41 26.86
N LYS A 121 -7.99 -1.52 25.93
CA LYS A 121 -7.93 -1.78 24.48
C LYS A 121 -6.51 -1.64 23.91
N LEU A 122 -5.69 -0.74 24.45
CA LEU A 122 -4.27 -0.59 24.12
C LEU A 122 -3.41 -1.74 24.62
N ALA A 123 -3.81 -2.45 25.69
CA ALA A 123 -3.18 -3.71 26.08
C ALA A 123 -3.39 -4.84 25.05
N ASP A 124 -4.48 -4.77 24.27
CA ASP A 124 -4.75 -5.70 23.17
C ASP A 124 -3.97 -5.32 21.88
N LEU A 125 -3.52 -4.07 21.71
CA LEU A 125 -2.61 -3.66 20.62
C LEU A 125 -1.28 -4.43 20.64
N GLY A 126 -0.76 -4.77 21.82
CA GLY A 126 0.42 -5.64 21.95
C GLY A 126 0.18 -7.09 21.53
N ARG A 127 -1.10 -7.51 21.39
CA ARG A 127 -1.52 -8.85 20.94
C ARG A 127 -2.01 -8.86 19.49
N LEU A 128 -2.24 -7.69 18.91
CA LEU A 128 -2.65 -7.55 17.52
C LEU A 128 -1.55 -8.11 16.61
N ARG A 129 -1.93 -9.14 15.85
CA ARG A 129 -1.09 -9.79 14.84
C ARG A 129 -1.45 -9.31 13.44
N GLU A 130 -2.64 -8.77 13.27
CA GLU A 130 -3.20 -8.34 12.00
C GLU A 130 -3.75 -6.92 12.16
N VAL A 131 -3.32 -6.00 11.31
CA VAL A 131 -3.87 -4.64 11.23
C VAL A 131 -4.39 -4.41 9.82
N SER A 132 -5.62 -3.91 9.72
CA SER A 132 -6.26 -3.57 8.45
C SER A 132 -6.62 -2.09 8.44
N LEU A 133 -6.00 -1.34 7.54
CA LEU A 133 -6.26 0.08 7.30
C LEU A 133 -6.86 0.32 5.91
N ASP A 134 -7.59 -0.67 5.42
CA ASP A 134 -8.21 -0.63 4.10
C ASP A 134 -9.15 0.57 3.95
N ASN A 135 -8.99 1.31 2.86
CA ASN A 135 -9.78 2.49 2.50
C ASN A 135 -9.76 3.64 3.53
N GLU A 136 -8.85 3.64 4.50
CA GLU A 136 -8.75 4.71 5.53
C GLU A 136 -8.22 6.04 4.97
N GLY A 137 -7.94 6.15 3.67
CA GLY A 137 -7.51 7.41 3.04
C GLY A 137 -6.15 7.91 3.53
N ILE A 138 -5.22 6.98 3.78
CA ILE A 138 -3.84 7.30 4.17
C ILE A 138 -3.16 8.01 2.99
N ALA A 139 -2.84 9.29 3.15
CA ALA A 139 -2.27 10.11 2.08
C ALA A 139 -0.75 10.26 2.16
N ARG A 140 -0.17 10.04 3.35
CA ARG A 140 1.23 10.35 3.64
C ARG A 140 1.80 9.37 4.66
N CYS A 141 3.04 8.95 4.45
CA CYS A 141 3.85 8.38 5.53
C CYS A 141 4.27 9.47 6.52
N ASP A 142 4.16 9.19 7.82
CA ASP A 142 4.74 10.03 8.87
C ASP A 142 6.26 10.09 8.74
N ARG A 143 6.91 11.17 9.21
CA ARG A 143 8.37 11.31 9.13
C ARG A 143 9.06 10.12 9.82
N PRO A 144 10.17 9.60 9.28
CA PRO A 144 10.95 8.55 9.94
C PRO A 144 11.30 8.98 11.37
N GLY A 145 10.93 8.18 12.37
CA GLY A 145 11.13 8.50 13.80
C GLY A 145 9.86 8.96 14.53
N MET A 146 8.88 9.58 13.85
CA MET A 146 7.60 9.93 14.50
C MET A 146 6.82 8.67 14.93
N ILE A 147 6.95 7.56 14.19
CA ILE A 147 6.41 6.25 14.58
C ILE A 147 6.92 5.82 15.97
N ARG A 148 8.18 6.17 16.29
CA ARG A 148 8.81 5.88 17.60
C ARG A 148 8.43 6.91 18.67
N GLU A 149 8.25 8.17 18.28
CA GLU A 149 7.96 9.29 19.20
C GLU A 149 6.48 9.41 19.58
N THR A 150 5.55 8.99 18.71
CA THR A 150 4.12 9.31 18.84
C THR A 150 3.42 8.47 19.90
N CYS A 151 3.92 7.27 20.23
CA CYS A 151 3.50 6.52 21.41
C CYS A 151 4.39 5.28 21.67
N PRO A 152 4.95 5.08 22.90
CA PRO A 152 5.62 3.83 23.28
C PRO A 152 4.73 2.60 23.10
N ILE A 153 3.41 2.78 23.17
CA ILE A 153 2.43 1.69 23.03
C ILE A 153 2.27 1.27 21.57
N MET A 154 2.42 2.19 20.61
CA MET A 154 2.40 1.88 19.18
C MET A 154 3.62 1.05 18.79
N GLU A 155 4.79 1.39 19.35
CA GLU A 155 6.02 0.62 19.18
C GLU A 155 5.82 -0.85 19.62
N THR A 156 5.19 -1.09 20.78
CA THR A 156 4.91 -2.46 21.23
C THR A 156 3.93 -3.22 20.32
N ALA A 157 3.00 -2.52 19.68
CA ALA A 157 2.08 -3.12 18.71
C ALA A 157 2.83 -3.57 17.45
N PHE A 158 3.67 -2.70 16.87
CA PHE A 158 4.45 -3.00 15.67
C PHE A 158 5.42 -4.18 15.84
N LEU A 159 5.95 -4.38 17.06
CA LEU A 159 6.87 -5.49 17.36
C LEU A 159 6.23 -6.89 17.23
N ASN A 160 4.90 -7.00 17.29
CA ASN A 160 4.18 -8.27 17.24
C ASN A 160 3.31 -8.48 16.00
N LEU A 161 3.18 -7.46 15.14
CA LEU A 161 2.42 -7.57 13.90
C LEU A 161 3.06 -8.56 12.93
N THR A 162 2.21 -9.43 12.39
CA THR A 162 2.55 -10.42 11.36
C THR A 162 1.84 -10.14 10.04
N GLU A 163 0.74 -9.39 10.04
CA GLU A 163 -0.08 -9.12 8.85
C GLU A 163 -0.50 -7.66 8.81
N LEU A 164 -0.37 -7.03 7.64
CA LEU A 164 -0.71 -5.64 7.41
C LEU A 164 -1.49 -5.50 6.09
N GLN A 165 -2.71 -5.01 6.17
CA GLN A 165 -3.56 -4.72 5.01
C GLN A 165 -3.65 -3.20 4.81
N LEU A 166 -3.27 -2.75 3.62
CA LEU A 166 -3.23 -1.37 3.17
C LEU A 166 -3.97 -1.21 1.83
N ASN A 167 -5.05 -1.97 1.63
CA ASN A 167 -5.77 -1.99 0.36
C ASN A 167 -6.53 -0.67 0.15
N GLY A 168 -6.50 -0.12 -1.06
CA GLY A 168 -7.23 1.11 -1.41
C GLY A 168 -6.72 2.37 -0.67
N THR A 169 -5.53 2.32 -0.09
CA THR A 169 -4.89 3.45 0.60
C THR A 169 -4.15 4.38 -0.37
N LYS A 170 -3.74 3.89 -1.54
CA LYS A 170 -2.86 4.55 -2.52
C LYS A 170 -1.50 4.97 -1.93
N MET A 171 -1.12 4.32 -0.82
CA MET A 171 0.23 4.39 -0.27
C MET A 171 1.23 3.95 -1.33
N THR A 172 2.28 4.72 -1.52
CA THR A 172 3.35 4.37 -2.45
C THR A 172 4.19 3.24 -1.88
N TRP A 173 4.89 2.52 -2.75
CA TRP A 173 5.75 1.43 -2.29
C TRP A 173 6.87 1.91 -1.33
N PRO A 174 7.62 3.01 -1.58
CA PRO A 174 8.62 3.51 -0.62
C PRO A 174 8.06 3.87 0.76
N GLU A 175 6.84 4.42 0.80
CA GLU A 175 6.14 4.69 2.06
C GLU A 175 5.84 3.39 2.80
N MET A 176 5.38 2.35 2.10
CA MET A 176 5.21 1.03 2.70
C MET A 176 6.54 0.45 3.21
N GLN A 177 7.65 0.62 2.48
CA GLN A 177 8.96 0.13 2.97
C GLN A 177 9.31 0.81 4.30
N THR A 178 9.06 2.11 4.41
CA THR A 178 9.30 2.89 5.64
C THR A 178 8.44 2.41 6.80
N VAL A 179 7.15 2.11 6.56
CA VAL A 179 6.23 1.58 7.57
C VAL A 179 6.62 0.17 8.00
N THR A 180 6.89 -0.71 7.03
CA THR A 180 7.25 -2.11 7.30
C THR A 180 8.61 -2.25 7.96
N ALA A 181 9.52 -1.29 7.80
CA ALA A 181 10.79 -1.26 8.54
C ALA A 181 10.60 -1.19 10.06
N ALA A 182 9.47 -0.67 10.55
CA ALA A 182 9.14 -0.63 11.97
C ALA A 182 8.53 -1.94 12.51
N MET A 183 8.26 -2.94 11.64
CA MET A 183 7.51 -4.16 11.97
C MET A 183 8.37 -5.44 11.80
N PRO A 184 9.19 -5.81 12.78
CA PRO A 184 10.22 -6.85 12.62
C PRO A 184 9.70 -8.30 12.52
N LYS A 185 8.40 -8.55 12.72
CA LYS A 185 7.79 -9.90 12.62
C LYS A 185 6.81 -10.03 11.45
N LEU A 186 6.73 -9.00 10.59
CA LEU A 186 5.74 -8.91 9.53
C LEU A 186 5.97 -9.95 8.45
N ARG A 187 4.95 -10.78 8.17
CA ARG A 187 4.99 -11.87 7.20
C ARG A 187 4.15 -11.58 5.96
N LEU A 188 3.03 -10.88 6.12
CA LEU A 188 2.09 -10.63 5.03
C LEU A 188 1.82 -9.13 4.90
N VAL A 189 1.92 -8.62 3.68
CA VAL A 189 1.56 -7.25 3.33
C VAL A 189 0.60 -7.26 2.15
N GLU A 190 -0.55 -6.61 2.32
CA GLU A 190 -1.49 -6.35 1.24
C GLU A 190 -1.51 -4.87 0.87
N MET A 191 -1.33 -4.60 -0.41
CA MET A 191 -1.39 -3.27 -1.00
C MET A 191 -2.25 -3.30 -2.27
N GLY A 192 -3.38 -3.99 -2.19
CA GLY A 192 -4.32 -4.10 -3.29
C GLY A 192 -5.00 -2.77 -3.60
N HIS A 193 -5.46 -2.57 -4.85
CA HIS A 193 -6.23 -1.37 -5.25
C HIS A 193 -5.52 -0.01 -5.03
N ASN A 194 -4.19 0.00 -4.91
CA ASN A 194 -3.40 1.21 -4.65
C ASN A 194 -2.98 1.95 -5.93
N SER A 195 -3.35 1.43 -7.11
CA SER A 195 -2.98 1.99 -8.42
C SER A 195 -1.47 2.16 -8.60
N LEU A 196 -0.67 1.29 -7.97
CA LEU A 196 0.78 1.27 -8.12
C LEU A 196 1.14 0.98 -9.57
N VAL A 197 2.02 1.80 -10.16
CA VAL A 197 2.55 1.59 -11.51
C VAL A 197 3.97 1.05 -11.44
N GLN A 198 4.77 1.60 -10.53
CA GLN A 198 6.16 1.23 -10.27
C GLN A 198 6.35 1.00 -8.77
N LEU A 199 7.16 0.01 -8.41
CA LEU A 199 7.47 -0.28 -7.01
C LEU A 199 8.67 0.55 -6.53
N GLN A 200 9.74 0.67 -7.30
CA GLN A 200 10.87 1.55 -6.93
C GLN A 200 11.04 2.74 -7.86
N THR A 201 11.56 3.82 -7.28
CA THR A 201 12.07 5.01 -7.97
C THR A 201 13.55 5.18 -7.61
N GLU A 202 14.37 5.65 -8.54
CA GLU A 202 15.84 5.73 -8.39
C GLU A 202 16.32 6.52 -7.15
N ASP A 203 15.47 7.40 -6.61
CA ASP A 203 15.74 8.23 -5.43
C ASP A 203 15.37 7.57 -4.07
N SER A 204 14.81 6.36 -4.09
CA SER A 204 14.34 5.70 -2.86
C SER A 204 15.44 4.85 -2.22
N SER A 205 15.86 5.20 -1.00
CA SER A 205 16.72 4.34 -0.18
C SER A 205 15.93 3.12 0.31
N PRO A 206 16.23 1.90 -0.16
CA PRO A 206 15.45 0.73 0.18
C PRO A 206 15.68 0.36 1.65
N THR A 207 14.60 0.35 2.44
CA THR A 207 14.59 -0.21 3.79
C THR A 207 14.18 -1.67 3.70
N SER A 208 15.03 -2.57 4.21
CA SER A 208 14.80 -4.01 4.11
C SER A 208 14.04 -4.54 5.34
N ASN A 209 12.88 -5.15 5.09
CA ASN A 209 12.23 -6.02 6.05
C ASN A 209 12.33 -7.47 5.53
N ASN A 210 13.29 -8.20 6.07
CA ASN A 210 13.60 -9.56 5.62
C ASN A 210 12.65 -10.61 6.21
N THR A 211 11.54 -10.24 6.84
CA THR A 211 10.60 -11.21 7.43
C THR A 211 9.36 -11.45 6.58
N ILE A 212 9.14 -10.63 5.55
CA ILE A 212 7.97 -10.69 4.69
C ILE A 212 8.02 -11.94 3.79
N GLN A 213 6.95 -12.72 3.85
CA GLN A 213 6.76 -13.98 3.13
C GLN A 213 5.71 -13.90 2.03
N VAL A 214 4.72 -13.01 2.18
CA VAL A 214 3.61 -12.84 1.26
C VAL A 214 3.45 -11.37 0.92
N ILE A 215 3.47 -11.06 -0.37
CA ILE A 215 3.19 -9.72 -0.88
C ILE A 215 2.00 -9.80 -1.82
N ASN A 216 0.93 -9.10 -1.46
CA ASN A 216 -0.29 -9.01 -2.23
C ASN A 216 -0.40 -7.63 -2.89
N LEU A 217 -0.29 -7.60 -4.22
CA LEU A 217 -0.38 -6.42 -5.08
C LEU A 217 -1.58 -6.50 -6.03
N ASP A 218 -2.66 -7.18 -5.62
CA ASP A 218 -3.88 -7.30 -6.41
C ASP A 218 -4.42 -5.95 -6.90
N SER A 219 -4.95 -5.91 -8.12
CA SER A 219 -5.69 -4.75 -8.65
C SER A 219 -4.86 -3.46 -8.64
N ASN A 220 -3.59 -3.57 -9.03
CA ASN A 220 -2.70 -2.45 -9.29
C ASN A 220 -2.47 -2.27 -10.81
N ASN A 221 -1.65 -1.29 -11.18
CA ASN A 221 -1.37 -0.94 -12.57
C ASN A 221 0.06 -1.32 -12.97
N CYS A 222 0.67 -2.32 -12.31
CA CYS A 222 2.03 -2.74 -12.61
C CYS A 222 2.07 -3.50 -13.94
N SER A 223 2.97 -3.10 -14.85
CA SER A 223 3.12 -3.70 -16.18
C SER A 223 4.50 -4.29 -16.46
N ASP A 224 5.55 -3.74 -15.82
CA ASP A 224 6.93 -4.13 -16.05
C ASP A 224 7.35 -5.25 -15.09
N TRP A 225 7.41 -6.49 -15.59
CA TRP A 225 7.84 -7.65 -14.84
C TRP A 225 9.25 -7.49 -14.27
N THR A 226 10.20 -7.03 -15.08
CA THR A 226 11.60 -6.89 -14.69
C THR A 226 11.75 -5.87 -13.56
N HIS A 227 11.03 -4.76 -13.63
CA HIS A 227 11.01 -3.75 -12.58
C HIS A 227 10.42 -4.28 -11.27
N ILE A 228 9.28 -4.96 -11.34
CA ILE A 228 8.65 -5.59 -10.18
C ILE A 228 9.62 -6.58 -9.55
N TRP A 229 10.22 -7.45 -10.36
CA TRP A 229 11.13 -8.49 -9.89
C TRP A 229 12.39 -7.91 -9.23
N LYS A 230 13.00 -6.89 -9.85
CA LYS A 230 14.15 -6.16 -9.30
C LYS A 230 13.79 -5.45 -7.99
N SER A 231 12.63 -4.81 -7.94
CA SER A 231 12.15 -4.12 -6.73
C SER A 231 11.89 -5.08 -5.56
N LEU A 232 11.54 -6.33 -5.85
CA LEU A 232 11.34 -7.36 -4.83
C LEU A 232 12.64 -8.02 -4.38
N SER A 233 13.77 -7.81 -5.07
CA SER A 233 15.07 -8.41 -4.73
C SER A 233 15.54 -8.09 -3.31
N TYR A 234 15.17 -6.92 -2.78
CA TYR A 234 15.48 -6.50 -1.41
C TYR A 234 14.81 -7.36 -0.34
N TYR A 235 13.71 -8.03 -0.66
CA TYR A 235 13.01 -8.97 0.22
C TYR A 235 13.47 -10.42 0.02
N LYS A 236 14.37 -10.63 -0.96
CA LYS A 236 14.94 -11.93 -1.34
C LYS A 236 16.33 -12.14 -0.74
N TRP A 237 17.10 -11.09 -0.45
CA TRP A 237 18.51 -11.26 -0.07
C TRP A 237 18.80 -11.12 1.44
N TYR A 238 18.96 -12.25 2.12
CA TYR A 238 19.69 -12.34 3.39
C TYR A 238 21.03 -13.03 3.14
N VAL A 239 22.09 -12.27 2.86
CA VAL A 239 23.46 -12.79 3.02
C VAL A 239 24.28 -11.76 3.76
N LEU A 240 24.45 -12.00 5.07
CA LEU A 240 25.56 -11.47 5.85
C LEU A 240 26.86 -11.85 5.15
N PHE A 241 27.60 -10.84 4.72
CA PHE A 241 28.93 -10.95 4.14
C PHE A 241 29.92 -11.40 5.23
N VAL A 242 29.90 -12.67 5.65
CA VAL A 242 30.98 -13.24 6.46
C VAL A 242 31.96 -13.91 5.50
N ARG A 243 32.95 -13.13 5.03
CA ARG A 243 34.17 -13.71 4.45
C ARG A 243 34.86 -14.52 5.54
N HIS A 244 34.63 -15.82 5.58
CA HIS A 244 35.63 -16.72 6.12
C HIS A 244 36.07 -17.74 5.09
N CYS A 245 37.38 -17.74 4.85
CA CYS A 245 38.07 -18.64 3.96
C CYS A 245 37.81 -20.09 4.38
N ARG A 246 37.39 -20.91 3.42
CA ARG A 246 37.10 -22.36 3.49
C ARG A 246 35.63 -22.70 3.72
N GLY A 247 34.88 -22.75 2.61
CA GLY A 247 33.63 -23.51 2.49
C GLY A 247 32.43 -22.89 3.20
N ALA A 248 31.89 -21.81 2.65
CA ALA A 248 30.59 -21.29 3.06
C ALA A 248 29.48 -21.96 2.24
N LEU A 249 28.64 -22.75 2.88
CA LEU A 249 27.35 -23.15 2.35
C LEU A 249 26.46 -21.89 2.31
N LEU A 250 26.32 -21.30 1.12
CA LEU A 250 25.39 -20.20 0.86
C LEU A 250 23.96 -20.74 1.01
N ILE A 251 23.39 -20.62 2.21
CA ILE A 251 21.94 -20.76 2.37
C ILE A 251 21.37 -19.37 2.11
N THR A 252 21.00 -19.11 0.86
CA THR A 252 20.18 -17.95 0.47
C THR A 252 18.78 -18.15 1.05
N ALA A 253 18.57 -17.69 2.29
CA ALA A 253 17.24 -17.69 2.89
C ALA A 253 16.49 -16.44 2.40
N THR A 254 15.88 -16.53 1.23
CA THR A 254 14.86 -15.56 0.81
C THR A 254 13.61 -15.77 1.67
N SER A 255 12.97 -14.71 2.16
CA SER A 255 11.74 -14.87 2.95
C SER A 255 10.48 -14.93 2.09
N LEU A 256 10.49 -14.26 0.92
CA LEU A 256 9.33 -14.17 0.05
C LEU A 256 9.00 -15.54 -0.59
N GLN A 257 7.82 -16.07 -0.29
CA GLN A 257 7.33 -17.35 -0.79
C GLN A 257 6.15 -17.20 -1.76
N ARG A 258 5.36 -16.13 -1.60
CA ARG A 258 4.14 -15.92 -2.38
C ARG A 258 4.03 -14.48 -2.88
N LEU A 259 3.78 -14.34 -4.18
CA LEU A 259 3.54 -13.07 -4.84
C LEU A 259 2.18 -13.10 -5.53
N ILE A 260 1.30 -12.16 -5.19
CA ILE A 260 -0.02 -12.03 -5.81
C ILE A 260 -0.02 -10.75 -6.64
N LEU A 261 -0.19 -10.91 -7.95
CA LEU A 261 -0.25 -9.84 -8.96
C LEU A 261 -1.57 -9.95 -9.76
N THR A 262 -2.63 -10.45 -9.15
CA THR A 262 -3.95 -10.54 -9.79
C THR A 262 -4.40 -9.15 -10.28
N SER A 263 -5.12 -9.10 -11.41
CA SER A 263 -5.71 -7.87 -11.95
C SER A 263 -4.71 -6.72 -12.18
N ASN A 264 -3.51 -7.05 -12.69
CA ASN A 264 -2.49 -6.07 -13.07
C ASN A 264 -2.36 -5.96 -14.60
N CYS A 265 -1.36 -5.22 -15.08
CA CYS A 265 -1.11 -4.99 -16.50
C CYS A 265 0.10 -5.74 -17.04
N VAL A 266 0.55 -6.82 -16.38
CA VAL A 266 1.74 -7.58 -16.79
C VAL A 266 1.45 -8.29 -18.11
N GLY A 267 2.24 -8.01 -19.14
CA GLY A 267 2.10 -8.63 -20.46
C GLY A 267 3.30 -9.50 -20.79
N ALA A 268 4.43 -8.85 -21.10
CA ALA A 268 5.67 -9.53 -21.45
C ALA A 268 6.48 -9.91 -20.22
N ILE A 269 6.91 -11.17 -20.17
CA ILE A 269 7.88 -11.70 -19.22
C ILE A 269 9.13 -12.07 -20.04
N PRO A 270 10.18 -11.23 -20.05
CA PRO A 270 11.41 -11.53 -20.78
C PRO A 270 12.22 -12.61 -20.06
N LEU A 271 13.17 -13.25 -20.74
CA LEU A 271 14.13 -14.12 -20.07
C LEU A 271 15.07 -13.28 -19.17
N PRO A 272 15.44 -13.79 -17.99
CA PRO A 272 16.37 -13.09 -17.12
C PRO A 272 17.77 -13.05 -17.72
N GLU A 273 18.51 -11.94 -17.51
CA GLU A 273 19.91 -11.79 -17.97
C GLU A 273 20.85 -12.78 -17.27
N HIS A 274 20.51 -13.18 -16.03
CA HIS A 274 21.26 -14.12 -15.21
C HIS A 274 20.32 -15.15 -14.57
N PRO A 275 20.74 -16.42 -14.43
CA PRO A 275 19.98 -17.43 -13.70
C PRO A 275 19.61 -16.93 -12.31
N GLN A 276 18.32 -17.00 -11.98
CA GLN A 276 17.81 -16.58 -10.69
C GLN A 276 17.73 -17.78 -9.76
N GLU A 277 18.35 -17.67 -8.58
CA GLU A 277 18.15 -18.61 -7.48
C GLU A 277 17.09 -18.02 -6.55
N ASP A 278 15.82 -18.25 -6.88
CA ASP A 278 14.69 -17.72 -6.13
C ASP A 278 13.89 -18.84 -5.46
N THR A 279 13.27 -18.54 -4.31
CA THR A 279 12.45 -19.52 -3.58
C THR A 279 10.96 -19.21 -3.63
N VAL A 280 10.54 -18.21 -4.41
CA VAL A 280 9.11 -17.95 -4.62
C VAL A 280 8.42 -19.21 -5.15
N LYS A 281 7.50 -19.75 -4.34
CA LYS A 281 6.76 -20.99 -4.60
C LYS A 281 5.42 -20.75 -5.26
N HIS A 282 4.82 -19.59 -5.02
CA HIS A 282 3.45 -19.31 -5.46
C HIS A 282 3.38 -17.95 -6.15
N ILE A 283 2.90 -17.93 -7.39
CA ILE A 283 2.69 -16.71 -8.16
C ILE A 283 1.26 -16.69 -8.68
N SER A 284 0.53 -15.61 -8.39
CA SER A 284 -0.77 -15.35 -9.01
C SER A 284 -0.66 -14.23 -10.04
N LEU A 285 -0.96 -14.56 -11.29
CA LEU A 285 -0.97 -13.65 -12.43
C LEU A 285 -2.33 -13.63 -13.12
N SER A 286 -3.40 -13.99 -12.40
CA SER A 286 -4.77 -13.96 -12.92
C SER A 286 -5.17 -12.55 -13.40
N HIS A 287 -5.97 -12.46 -14.46
CA HIS A 287 -6.48 -11.20 -15.05
C HIS A 287 -5.37 -10.20 -15.41
N ASN A 288 -4.29 -10.67 -16.02
CA ASN A 288 -3.22 -9.84 -16.58
C ASN A 288 -3.30 -9.80 -18.12
N LYS A 289 -2.25 -9.32 -18.78
CA LYS A 289 -2.16 -9.16 -20.24
C LYS A 289 -1.21 -10.17 -20.89
N ILE A 290 -0.95 -11.30 -20.24
CA ILE A 290 -0.04 -12.33 -20.76
C ILE A 290 -0.69 -13.02 -21.96
N ASP A 291 -0.02 -12.98 -23.11
CA ASP A 291 -0.57 -13.46 -24.38
C ASP A 291 0.21 -14.63 -25.01
N ALA A 292 1.42 -14.94 -24.54
CA ALA A 292 2.26 -16.01 -25.08
C ALA A 292 2.73 -17.03 -24.03
N TRP A 293 2.82 -18.31 -24.43
CA TRP A 293 3.39 -19.39 -23.60
C TRP A 293 4.89 -19.20 -23.32
N SER A 294 5.61 -18.50 -24.21
CA SER A 294 7.01 -18.14 -23.98
C SER A 294 7.21 -17.29 -22.71
N ASN A 295 6.20 -16.52 -22.29
CA ASN A 295 6.23 -15.79 -21.02
C ASN A 295 6.12 -16.74 -19.82
N VAL A 296 5.36 -17.81 -19.95
CA VAL A 296 5.22 -18.86 -18.92
C VAL A 296 6.51 -19.68 -18.84
N ASP A 297 7.12 -20.01 -19.99
CA ASP A 297 8.42 -20.69 -20.02
C ASP A 297 9.50 -19.83 -19.38
N ALA A 298 9.51 -18.51 -19.64
CA ALA A 298 10.43 -17.58 -19.02
C ALA A 298 10.29 -17.57 -17.48
N LEU A 299 9.07 -17.71 -16.92
CA LEU A 299 8.87 -17.78 -15.46
C LEU A 299 9.67 -18.91 -14.80
N SER A 300 9.86 -20.05 -15.48
CA SER A 300 10.69 -21.15 -14.95
C SER A 300 12.16 -20.74 -14.76
N SER A 301 12.65 -19.80 -15.58
CA SER A 301 14.00 -19.24 -15.47
C SER A 301 14.11 -18.18 -14.37
N TRP A 302 13.01 -17.48 -14.06
CA TRP A 302 12.94 -16.54 -12.94
C TRP A 302 12.75 -17.24 -11.58
N CYS A 303 11.99 -18.33 -11.55
CA CYS A 303 11.56 -19.03 -10.34
C CYS A 303 11.66 -20.55 -10.53
N PRO A 304 12.85 -21.14 -10.42
CA PRO A 304 13.01 -22.59 -10.62
C PRO A 304 12.24 -23.44 -9.59
N GLY A 305 11.93 -22.88 -8.42
CA GLY A 305 11.18 -23.54 -7.33
C GLY A 305 9.67 -23.30 -7.32
N LEU A 306 9.07 -22.86 -8.43
CA LEU A 306 7.64 -22.52 -8.48
C LEU A 306 6.75 -23.77 -8.34
N GLU A 307 5.94 -23.83 -7.28
CA GLU A 307 5.01 -24.93 -6.98
C GLU A 307 3.59 -24.62 -7.47
N THR A 308 3.17 -23.35 -7.52
CA THR A 308 1.82 -22.96 -7.93
C THR A 308 1.83 -21.70 -8.78
N LEU A 309 1.13 -21.77 -9.91
CA LEU A 309 0.94 -20.66 -10.84
C LEU A 309 -0.55 -20.55 -11.21
N THR A 310 -1.13 -19.35 -11.05
CA THR A 310 -2.49 -19.06 -11.51
C THR A 310 -2.48 -18.03 -12.65
N LEU A 311 -3.10 -18.39 -13.78
CA LEU A 311 -3.12 -17.59 -15.02
C LEU A 311 -4.54 -17.32 -15.54
N SER A 312 -5.58 -17.55 -14.73
CA SER A 312 -6.96 -17.41 -15.17
C SER A 312 -7.27 -16.00 -15.68
N GLY A 313 -8.01 -15.86 -16.78
CA GLY A 313 -8.41 -14.56 -17.30
C GLY A 313 -7.33 -13.79 -18.06
N ASN A 314 -6.22 -14.43 -18.44
CA ASN A 314 -5.23 -13.86 -19.35
C ASN A 314 -5.59 -14.12 -20.83
N PRO A 315 -5.17 -13.25 -21.77
CA PRO A 315 -5.32 -13.47 -23.21
C PRO A 315 -4.81 -14.83 -23.70
N LEU A 316 -3.72 -15.37 -23.14
CA LEU A 316 -3.22 -16.70 -23.53
C LEU A 316 -4.27 -17.82 -23.37
N MET A 317 -5.21 -17.67 -22.43
CA MET A 317 -6.25 -18.68 -22.16
C MET A 317 -7.42 -18.60 -23.15
N SER A 318 -7.62 -17.47 -23.84
CA SER A 318 -8.69 -17.32 -24.83
C SER A 318 -8.42 -18.10 -26.13
N TRP A 319 -7.13 -18.26 -26.49
CA TRP A 319 -6.71 -19.09 -27.63
C TRP A 319 -7.02 -20.59 -27.42
N CYS A 320 -7.05 -21.05 -26.17
CA CYS A 320 -7.37 -22.45 -25.86
C CYS A 320 -8.85 -22.80 -26.16
N PHE A 321 -9.75 -21.81 -26.08
CA PHE A 321 -11.16 -21.98 -26.41
C PHE A 321 -11.45 -21.96 -27.93
N GLN A 322 -10.60 -21.33 -28.74
CA GLN A 322 -10.77 -21.34 -30.21
C GLN A 322 -10.29 -22.65 -30.84
N CYS A 323 -9.28 -23.31 -30.27
CA CYS A 323 -8.75 -24.57 -30.80
C CYS A 323 -9.70 -25.78 -30.64
N HIS A 324 -10.69 -25.72 -29.75
CA HIS A 324 -11.68 -26.80 -29.61
C HIS A 324 -12.73 -26.84 -30.76
N HIS A 325 -12.75 -25.84 -31.64
CA HIS A 325 -13.66 -25.83 -32.81
C HIS A 325 -13.00 -26.27 -34.13
N LEU A 326 -11.72 -26.65 -34.13
CA LEU A 326 -10.97 -27.02 -35.34
C LEU A 326 -10.40 -28.45 -35.34
N ILE A 327 -10.84 -29.32 -34.43
CA ILE A 327 -10.59 -30.76 -34.53
C ILE A 327 -11.95 -31.47 -34.69
N ARG A 328 -12.44 -31.50 -35.93
CA ARG A 328 -13.37 -32.50 -36.45
C ARG A 328 -12.90 -32.89 -37.85
#